data_AF-A0A6G3TSR4-F1
#
_entry.id   AF-A0A6G3TSR4-F1
#
_cell.length_a   1.000
_cell.length_b   1.000
_cell.length_c   1.000
_cell.angle_alpha   90.00
_cell.angle_beta   90.00
_cell.angle_gamma   90.00
#
_symmetry.space_group_name_H-M   'P 1'
#
loop_
_entity.id
_entity.type
_entity.pdbx_description
1 polymer ?
#
loop_
_entity_poly.entity_id
_entity_poly.type
_entity_poly.pdbx_seq_one_letter_code
_entity_poly.pdbx_strand_id
1 'polypeptide(L)'
;VAAPVRIADAATVRLLRPGDRVDVVAAGGGGADDASVIARGARVTKVPEPVADPAAGGALVVVSVPRATAHRLVGAGTTERLAVTLC
;
A
#
# COMPACT_ATOMS: atom_id res chain seq x y z
N VAL A 1 13.95 -4.38 2.14
CA VAL A 1 13.18 -5.34 2.96
C VAL A 1 11.81 -5.53 2.34
N ALA A 2 11.18 -6.69 2.53
CA ALA A 2 9.80 -6.91 2.11
C ALA A 2 8.85 -6.38 3.20
N ALA A 3 7.90 -5.53 2.81
CA ALA A 3 6.91 -4.94 3.71
C ALA A 3 5.51 -5.32 3.23
N PRO A 4 4.73 -6.09 4.01
CA PRO A 4 3.31 -6.27 3.74
C PRO A 4 2.55 -5.00 4.10
N VAL A 5 1.74 -4.51 3.17
CA VAL A 5 0.96 -3.28 3.30
C VAL A 5 -0.48 -3.55 2.87
N ARG A 6 -1.45 -3.05 3.62
CA ARG A 6 -2.87 -3.16 3.29
C ARG A 6 -3.31 -1.89 2.56
N ILE A 7 -3.81 -2.05 1.35
CA ILE A 7 -4.30 -0.98 0.49
C ILE A 7 -5.82 -0.95 0.56
N ALA A 8 -6.39 0.22 0.79
CA ALA A 8 -7.81 0.41 1.03
C ALA A 8 -8.68 -0.03 -0.16
N ASP A 9 -8.21 0.21 -1.38
CA ASP A 9 -8.90 -0.23 -2.60
C ASP A 9 -8.37 -1.58 -3.10
N ALA A 10 -9.15 -2.62 -2.84
CA ALA A 10 -8.84 -3.97 -3.32
C ALA A 10 -8.96 -4.12 -4.84
N ALA A 11 -9.79 -3.33 -5.52
CA ALA A 11 -9.93 -3.40 -6.98
C ALA A 11 -8.66 -2.91 -7.67
N THR A 12 -8.07 -1.81 -7.17
CA THR A 12 -6.77 -1.33 -7.64
C THR A 12 -5.67 -2.39 -7.47
N VAL A 13 -5.63 -3.09 -6.32
CA VAL A 13 -4.63 -4.14 -6.08
C VAL A 13 -4.73 -5.30 -7.07
N ARG A 14 -5.94 -5.64 -7.55
CA ARG A 14 -6.15 -6.71 -8.53
C ARG A 14 -5.51 -6.42 -9.90
N LEU A 15 -5.16 -5.17 -10.17
CA LEU A 15 -4.45 -4.77 -11.39
C LEU A 15 -2.94 -5.01 -11.28
N LEU A 16 -2.41 -5.12 -10.06
CA LEU A 16 -0.97 -5.21 -9.80
C LEU A 16 -0.44 -6.63 -10.06
N ARG A 17 0.82 -6.68 -10.48
CA ARG A 17 1.59 -7.90 -10.67
C ARG A 17 2.94 -7.80 -9.95
N PRO A 18 3.49 -8.92 -9.46
CA PRO A 18 4.88 -8.95 -9.02
C PRO A 18 5.81 -8.43 -10.13
N GLY A 19 6.60 -7.42 -9.82
CA GLY A 19 7.43 -6.71 -10.80
C GLY A 19 7.05 -5.24 -10.98
N ASP A 20 5.78 -4.88 -10.76
CA ASP A 20 5.29 -3.52 -10.94
C ASP A 20 5.98 -2.53 -10.01
N ARG A 21 6.06 -1.27 -10.44
CA ARG A 21 6.48 -0.14 -9.62
C ARG A 21 5.28 0.68 -9.23
N VAL A 22 5.21 1.01 -7.95
CA VAL A 22 4.12 1.80 -7.39
C VAL A 22 4.65 2.88 -6.46
N ASP A 23 3.98 4.01 -6.46
CA ASP A 23 4.05 4.97 -5.36
C ASP A 23 2.97 4.59 -4.35
N VAL A 24 3.31 4.63 -3.05
CA VAL A 24 2.37 4.38 -1.96
C VAL A 24 2.04 5.71 -1.30
N VAL A 25 0.75 6.02 -1.28
CA VAL A 25 0.19 7.26 -0.77
C VAL A 25 -0.62 6.94 0.48
N ALA A 26 -0.40 7.71 1.54
CA ALA A 26 -1.27 7.68 2.70
C ALA A 26 -2.24 8.86 2.60
N ALA A 27 -3.54 8.58 2.66
CA ALA A 27 -4.58 9.59 2.68
C ALA A 27 -5.07 9.77 4.12
N GLY A 28 -4.75 10.93 4.70
CA GLY A 28 -5.28 11.35 5.99
C GLY A 28 -6.80 11.55 5.96
N GLY A 29 -7.43 11.47 7.13
CA GLY A 29 -8.89 11.55 7.27
C GLY A 29 -9.50 12.94 7.02
N GLY A 30 -8.68 14.00 6.84
CA GLY A 30 -9.14 15.40 6.84
C GLY A 30 -9.32 16.07 5.48
N GLY A 31 -9.04 15.39 4.35
CA GLY A 31 -9.27 15.93 3.01
C GLY A 31 -8.19 15.58 2.00
N ALA A 32 -8.32 16.06 0.76
CA ALA A 32 -7.36 15.78 -0.32
C ALA A 32 -5.96 16.36 -0.05
N ASP A 33 -5.87 17.43 0.75
CA ASP A 33 -4.60 18.07 1.13
C ASP A 33 -3.81 17.29 2.20
N ASP A 34 -4.41 16.26 2.81
CA ASP A 34 -3.75 15.37 3.78
C ASP A 34 -3.13 14.12 3.12
N ALA A 35 -3.02 14.10 1.79
CA ALA A 35 -2.39 13.00 1.07
C ALA A 35 -0.86 13.16 1.04
N SER A 36 -0.13 12.16 1.52
CA SER A 36 1.34 12.17 1.51
C SER A 36 1.92 10.91 0.86
N VAL A 37 2.97 11.08 0.04
CA VAL A 37 3.67 9.96 -0.59
C VAL A 37 4.71 9.41 0.38
N ILE A 38 4.48 8.18 0.88
CA ILE A 38 5.36 7.53 1.86
C ILE A 38 6.50 6.77 1.18
N ALA A 39 6.20 6.16 0.03
CA ALA A 39 7.16 5.40 -0.76
C ALA A 39 7.02 5.76 -2.25
N ARG A 40 8.15 6.02 -2.90
CA ARG A 40 8.21 6.23 -4.36
C ARG A 40 8.88 5.06 -5.06
N GLY A 41 8.32 4.61 -6.19
CA GLY A 41 8.86 3.59 -7.07
C GLY A 41 9.09 2.23 -6.39
N ALA A 42 8.29 1.92 -5.36
CA ALA A 42 8.38 0.68 -4.61
C ALA A 42 8.05 -0.51 -5.53
N ARG A 43 8.88 -1.54 -5.50
CA ARG A 43 8.66 -2.73 -6.34
C ARG A 43 7.70 -3.67 -5.66
N VAL A 44 6.61 -4.04 -6.33
CA VAL A 44 5.71 -5.11 -5.87
C VAL A 44 6.43 -6.45 -5.97
N THR A 45 6.56 -7.16 -4.85
CA THR A 45 7.22 -8.48 -4.79
C THR A 45 6.20 -9.61 -4.71
N LYS A 46 5.04 -9.37 -4.13
CA LYS A 46 3.95 -10.35 -4.04
C LYS A 46 2.60 -9.64 -3.94
N VAL A 47 1.60 -10.18 -4.60
CA VAL A 47 0.19 -9.82 -4.40
C VAL A 47 -0.49 -11.08 -3.85
N PRO A 48 -0.66 -11.20 -2.51
CA PRO A 48 -1.36 -12.32 -1.91
C PRO A 48 -2.80 -12.43 -2.43
N GLU A 49 -3.28 -13.67 -2.59
CA GLU A 49 -4.69 -13.88 -2.87
C GLU A 49 -5.55 -13.28 -1.75
N PRO A 50 -6.62 -12.55 -2.08
CA PRO A 50 -7.50 -11.99 -1.06
C PRO A 50 -8.10 -13.11 -0.23
N VAL A 51 -7.80 -13.14 1.06
CA VAL A 51 -8.61 -13.91 2.00
C VAL A 51 -9.97 -13.21 2.05
N ALA A 52 -11.05 -13.97 1.82
CA ALA A 52 -12.41 -13.46 1.83
C ALA A 52 -12.83 -13.08 3.27
N ASP A 53 -12.24 -12.01 3.78
CA ASP A 53 -12.66 -11.33 4.99
C ASP A 53 -13.19 -9.94 4.59
N PRO A 54 -14.52 -9.79 4.43
CA PRO A 54 -15.12 -8.51 4.08
C PRO A 54 -14.91 -7.44 5.15
N ALA A 55 -14.56 -7.81 6.40
CA ALA A 55 -14.27 -6.84 7.46
C ALA A 55 -12.88 -6.19 7.30
N ALA A 56 -12.00 -6.76 6.47
CA ALA A 56 -10.61 -6.33 6.38
C ALA A 56 -10.40 -5.08 5.49
N GLY A 57 -11.44 -4.55 4.84
CA GLY A 57 -11.47 -3.18 4.27
C GLY A 57 -10.39 -2.85 3.23
N GLY A 58 -9.88 -3.85 2.48
CA GLY A 58 -8.80 -3.67 1.51
C GLY A 58 -8.11 -4.96 1.09
N ALA A 59 -7.01 -4.84 0.34
CA ALA A 59 -6.19 -5.98 -0.09
C ALA A 59 -4.71 -5.82 0.32
N LEU A 60 -4.03 -6.94 0.54
CA LEU A 60 -2.62 -6.96 0.88
C LEU A 60 -1.75 -6.90 -0.37
N VAL A 61 -0.63 -6.18 -0.28
CA VAL A 61 0.46 -6.18 -1.25
C VAL A 61 1.77 -6.25 -0.47
N VAL A 62 2.75 -6.97 -0.98
CA VAL A 62 4.11 -6.97 -0.44
C VAL A 62 4.99 -6.16 -1.36
N VAL A 63 5.68 -5.17 -0.81
CA VAL A 63 6.58 -4.28 -1.55
C VAL A 63 8.01 -4.37 -1.04
N SER A 64 8.97 -4.18 -1.94
CA SER A 64 10.39 -4.03 -1.59
C SER A 64 10.72 -2.56 -1.41
N VAL A 65 11.14 -2.20 -0.20
CA VAL A 65 11.46 -0.82 0.20
C VAL A 65 12.66 -0.78 1.16
N PRO A 66 13.32 0.37 1.36
CA PRO A 66 14.26 0.58 2.45
C PRO A 66 13.61 0.33 3.82
N ARG A 67 14.39 -0.12 4.81
CA ARG A 67 13.84 -0.48 6.13
C ARG A 67 13.15 0.68 6.84
N ALA A 68 13.72 1.89 6.78
CA ALA A 68 13.08 3.09 7.32
C ALA A 68 11.71 3.38 6.68
N THR A 69 11.56 3.16 5.38
CA THR A 69 10.28 3.32 4.67
C THR A 69 9.27 2.25 5.07
N ALA A 70 9.70 1.01 5.30
CA ALA A 70 8.81 -0.02 5.82
C ALA A 70 8.20 0.36 7.18
N HIS A 71 8.99 0.93 8.09
CA HIS A 71 8.49 1.41 9.39
C HIS A 71 7.46 2.55 9.22
N ARG A 72 7.70 3.47 8.30
CA ARG A 72 6.74 4.56 7.99
C ARG A 72 5.44 4.02 7.39
N LEU A 73 5.51 3.05 6.47
CA LEU A 73 4.33 2.41 5.89
C LEU A 73 3.48 1.69 6.95
N VAL A 74 4.13 0.99 7.88
CA VAL A 74 3.44 0.32 8.99
C VAL A 74 2.78 1.35 9.90
N GLY A 75 3.48 2.42 10.28
CA GLY A 75 2.90 3.47 11.10
C GLY A 75 1.70 4.14 10.42
N ALA A 76 1.84 4.58 9.17
CA ALA A 76 0.76 5.20 8.42
C ALA A 76 -0.44 4.27 8.26
N GLY A 77 -0.23 2.98 7.98
CA GLY A 77 -1.31 2.00 7.83
C GLY A 77 -2.15 1.74 9.08
N THR A 78 -1.72 2.20 10.27
CA THR A 78 -2.51 2.10 11.51
C THR A 78 -3.51 3.23 11.70
N THR A 79 -3.29 4.38 11.04
CA THR A 79 -4.05 5.61 11.26
C THR A 79 -4.69 6.14 9.98
N GLU A 80 -4.14 5.78 8.82
CA GLU A 80 -4.48 6.33 7.52
C GLU A 80 -4.85 5.24 6.53
N ARG A 81 -5.61 5.63 5.50
CA ARG A 81 -5.95 4.73 4.39
C ARG A 81 -4.86 4.82 3.34
N LEU A 82 -4.25 3.68 3.04
CA LEU A 82 -3.20 3.61 2.04
C LEU A 82 -3.77 3.33 0.65
N ALA A 83 -3.23 4.03 -0.35
CA ALA A 83 -3.52 3.89 -1.76
C ALA A 83 -2.21 3.70 -2.54
N VAL A 84 -2.32 3.24 -3.79
CA VAL A 84 -1.18 3.05 -4.68
C VAL A 84 -1.45 3.63 -6.06
N THR A 85 -0.40 4.14 -6.70
CA THR A 85 -0.42 4.59 -8.09
C THR A 85 0.67 3.88 -8.88
N LEU A 86 0.35 3.42 -10.09
CA LEU A 86 1.31 2.78 -11.01
C LEU A 86 2.23 3.85 -11.62
N CYS A 87 3.51 3.48 -11.81
CA CYS A 87 4.54 4.32 -12.43
C CYS A 87 5.10 3.70 -13.71
#